data_AF-E2B8T3-F1
#
_entry.id   AF-E2B8T3-F1
#
_cell.length_a   1.000
_cell.length_b   1.000
_cell.length_c   1.000
_cell.angle_alpha   90.00
_cell.angle_beta   90.00
_cell.angle_gamma   90.00
#
_symmetry.space_group_name_H-M   'P 1'
#
loop_
_entity.id
_entity.type
_entity.pdbx_description
1 polymer ?
#
loop_
_entity_poly.entity_id
_entity_poly.type
_entity_poly.pdbx_seq_one_letter_code
_entity_poly.pdbx_strand_id
1 'polypeptide(L)' 'FFLTMKMSSFVPNKQHLRETLLFCFNLKKSTAEAHRLLEEDYGEHAPSKTTCEDWFKRFRSDDFDTEDKER' A
#
# COMPACT_ATOMS: atom_id res chain seq x y z
N PHE A 1 2.86 17.55 4.88
CA PHE A 1 4.33 17.44 4.82
C PHE A 1 4.77 16.07 4.28
N PHE A 2 4.05 15.51 3.31
CA PHE A 2 4.64 14.50 2.42
C PHE A 2 5.08 15.27 1.19
N LEU A 3 6.35 15.65 1.18
CA LEU A 3 7.01 16.11 -0.04
C LEU A 3 6.97 14.92 -0.98
N THR A 4 6.38 15.09 -2.17
CA THR A 4 6.46 14.16 -3.28
C THR A 4 7.91 14.12 -3.78
N MET A 5 8.76 13.43 -3.02
CA MET A 5 10.08 13.03 -3.50
C MET A 5 9.81 12.00 -4.58
N LYS A 6 9.90 12.43 -5.83
CA LYS A 6 9.93 11.55 -6.99
C LYS A 6 11.14 10.62 -6.79
N MET A 7 10.90 9.43 -6.23
CA MET A 7 11.91 8.41 -5.98
C MET A 7 12.44 7.95 -7.34
N SER A 8 13.50 8.59 -7.81
CA SER A 8 14.15 8.25 -9.06
C SER A 8 14.67 6.81 -8.97
N SER A 9 14.11 5.95 -9.82
CA SER A 9 14.43 4.53 -10.09
C SER A 9 14.06 3.46 -9.05
N PHE A 10 13.27 3.76 -8.02
CA PHE A 10 12.82 2.73 -7.09
C PHE A 10 11.62 1.95 -7.67
N VAL A 11 11.77 0.63 -7.83
CA VAL A 11 10.67 -0.27 -8.20
C VAL A 11 10.22 -1.00 -6.94
N PRO A 12 8.98 -0.77 -6.45
CA PRO A 12 8.52 -1.41 -5.23
C PRO A 12 8.29 -2.91 -5.45
N ASN A 13 8.69 -3.73 -4.49
CA ASN A 13 8.29 -5.13 -4.46
C ASN A 13 6.90 -5.28 -3.79
N LYS A 14 6.31 -6.48 -3.87
CA LYS A 14 4.97 -6.73 -3.33
C LYS A 14 4.87 -6.47 -1.82
N GLN A 15 5.90 -6.84 -1.05
CA GLN A 15 5.94 -6.64 0.39
C GLN A 15 5.95 -5.15 0.75
N HIS A 16 6.80 -4.36 0.09
CA HIS A 16 6.89 -2.91 0.25
C HIS A 16 5.54 -2.23 0.00
N LEU A 17 4.79 -2.65 -1.04
CA LEU A 17 3.46 -2.11 -1.30
C LEU A 17 2.47 -2.43 -0.17
N ARG A 18 2.55 -3.61 0.43
CA ARG A 18 1.68 -4.03 1.55
C ARG A 18 2.04 -3.30 2.84
N GLU A 19 3.31 -3.13 3.12
CA GLU A 19 3.82 -2.30 4.23
C GLU A 19 3.38 -0.84 4.07
N THR A 20 3.45 -0.31 2.85
CA THR A 20 2.94 1.04 2.53
C THR A 20 1.43 1.13 2.77
N LEU A 21 0.65 0.12 2.36
CA LEU A 21 -0.79 0.07 2.64
C LEU A 21 -1.09 -0.01 4.14
N LEU A 22 -0.31 -0.79 4.91
CA LEU A 22 -0.41 -0.87 6.36
C LEU A 22 -0.10 0.47 7.02
N PHE A 23 0.92 1.18 6.53
CA PHE A 23 1.22 2.53 6.97
C PHE A 23 0.06 3.49 6.72
N CYS A 24 -0.53 3.48 5.50
CA CYS A 24 -1.73 4.27 5.22
C CYS A 24 -2.91 3.91 6.13
N PHE A 25 -3.14 2.62 6.38
CA PHE A 25 -4.19 2.14 7.29
C PHE A 25 -3.99 2.67 8.72
N ASN A 26 -2.75 2.64 9.23
CA ASN A 26 -2.41 3.17 10.54
C ASN A 26 -2.61 4.69 10.64
N LEU A 27 -2.40 5.41 9.54
CA LEU A 27 -2.75 6.84 9.39
C LEU A 27 -4.26 7.10 9.27
N LYS A 28 -5.11 6.08 9.40
CA LYS A 28 -6.57 6.15 9.25
C LYS A 28 -7.01 6.68 7.88
N LYS A 29 -6.17 6.51 6.85
CA LYS A 29 -6.53 6.78 5.46
C LYS A 29 -7.62 5.81 5.03
N SER A 30 -8.53 6.26 4.17
CA SER A 30 -9.42 5.35 3.45
C SER A 30 -8.66 4.57 2.38
N THR A 31 -9.21 3.45 1.93
CA THR A 31 -8.63 2.67 0.83
C THR A 31 -8.50 3.50 -0.45
N ALA A 32 -9.46 4.40 -0.72
CA ALA A 32 -9.43 5.28 -1.89
C ALA A 32 -8.29 6.31 -1.80
N GLU A 33 -8.03 6.87 -0.63
CA GLU A 33 -6.88 7.77 -0.44
C GLU A 33 -5.56 7.03 -0.54
N ALA A 34 -5.44 5.85 0.06
CA ALA A 34 -4.24 5.02 -0.04
C ALA A 34 -3.94 4.67 -1.50
N HIS A 35 -4.92 4.19 -2.26
CA HIS A 35 -4.75 3.90 -3.69
C HIS A 35 -4.26 5.10 -4.48
N ARG A 36 -4.85 6.29 -4.27
CA ARG A 36 -4.42 7.52 -4.95
C ARG A 36 -2.97 7.88 -4.63
N LEU A 37 -2.55 7.76 -3.37
CA LEU A 37 -1.17 8.03 -2.96
C LEU A 37 -0.20 7.04 -3.62
N LEU A 38 -0.55 5.75 -3.65
CA LEU A 38 0.28 4.74 -4.27
C LEU A 38 0.34 4.89 -5.80
N GLU A 39 -0.75 5.29 -6.47
CA GLU A 39 -0.74 5.62 -7.90
C GLU A 39 0.13 6.85 -8.20
N GLU A 40 0.10 7.87 -7.35
CA GLU A 40 0.91 9.08 -7.49
C GLU A 40 2.42 8.79 -7.34
N ASP A 41 2.78 7.95 -6.36
CA ASP A 41 4.19 7.66 -6.04
C ASP A 41 4.78 6.52 -6.88
N TYR A 42 4.01 5.46 -7.17
CA TYR A 42 4.50 4.23 -7.82
C TYR A 42 3.97 4.02 -9.25
N GLY A 43 3.01 4.82 -9.72
CA GLY A 43 2.50 4.74 -11.08
C GLY A 43 1.99 3.35 -11.45
N GLU A 44 2.53 2.76 -12.52
CA GLU A 44 2.14 1.43 -13.00
C GLU A 44 2.46 0.29 -12.03
N HIS A 45 3.35 0.52 -11.05
CA HIS A 45 3.66 -0.46 -10.01
C HIS A 45 2.69 -0.39 -8.83
N ALA A 46 1.74 0.53 -8.83
CA ALA A 46 0.73 0.62 -7.79
C ALA A 46 -0.19 -0.62 -7.78
N PRO A 47 -0.60 -1.09 -6.59
CA PRO A 47 -1.57 -2.18 -6.49
C PRO A 47 -2.93 -1.73 -7.01
N SER A 48 -3.67 -2.66 -7.62
CA SER A 48 -5.04 -2.41 -8.04
C SER A 48 -5.95 -2.02 -6.86
N LYS A 49 -7.03 -1.30 -7.15
CA LYS A 49 -8.05 -0.94 -6.15
C LYS A 49 -8.56 -2.15 -5.36
N THR A 50 -8.82 -3.27 -6.03
CA THR A 50 -9.26 -4.51 -5.38
C THR A 50 -8.20 -5.06 -4.42
N THR A 51 -6.92 -5.04 -4.83
CA THR A 51 -5.81 -5.43 -3.96
C THR A 51 -5.76 -4.54 -2.71
N CYS A 52 -5.88 -3.22 -2.86
CA CYS A 52 -5.94 -2.30 -1.72
C CYS A 52 -7.11 -2.62 -0.77
N GLU A 53 -8.29 -2.88 -1.32
CA GLU A 53 -9.48 -3.22 -0.53
C GLU A 53 -9.30 -4.52 0.26
N ASP A 54 -8.72 -5.55 -0.34
CA ASP A 54 -8.51 -6.84 0.31
C ASP A 54 -7.48 -6.75 1.44
N TRP A 55 -6.39 -6.01 1.24
CA TRP A 55 -5.42 -5.73 2.31
C TRP A 55 -6.04 -4.93 3.46
N PHE A 56 -6.84 -3.91 3.15
CA PHE A 56 -7.56 -3.16 4.17
C PHE A 56 -8.59 -4.01 4.93
N LYS A 57 -9.24 -4.99 4.27
CA LYS A 57 -10.09 -5.96 4.97
C LYS A 57 -9.27 -6.80 5.96
N ARG A 58 -8.10 -7.30 5.55
CA ARG A 58 -7.20 -8.06 6.44
C ARG A 58 -6.74 -7.25 7.64
N PHE A 59 -6.30 -6.01 7.43
CA PHE A 59 -5.88 -5.13 8.53
C PHE A 59 -7.01 -4.80 9.51
N ARG A 60 -8.26 -4.72 9.04
CA ARG A 60 -9.43 -4.58 9.93
C ARG A 60 -9.72 -5.82 10.77
N SER A 61 -9.18 -6.98 10.39
CA SER A 61 -9.24 -8.23 11.14
C SER A 61 -7.99 -8.46 12.00
N ASP A 62 -7.20 -7.41 12.25
CA ASP A 62 -5.95 -7.43 13.02
C ASP A 62 -4.86 -8.36 12.44
N ASP A 63 -4.97 -8.72 11.15
CA ASP A 63 -3.93 -9.44 10.42
C ASP A 63 -2.99 -8.45 9.73
N PHE A 64 -1.91 -8.08 10.41
CA PHE A 64 -0.91 -7.12 9.95
C PHE A 64 0.30 -7.77 9.26
N ASP A 65 0.26 -9.07 9.01
CA ASP A 65 1.35 -9.78 8.35
C ASP A 65 1.37 -9.45 6.85
N THR A 66 2.44 -8.76 6.43
CA THR A 66 2.65 -8.28 5.07
C THR A 66 3.51 -9.22 4.23
N GLU A 67 4.14 -10.22 4.86
CA GLU A 67 4.96 -11.21 4.16
C GLU A 67 4.09 -12.13 3.31
N ASP A 68 4.70 -12.70 2.27
CA ASP A 68 4.07 -13.81 1.56
C ASP A 68 4.09 -15.03 2.47
N LYS A 69 2.91 -15.49 2.90
CA LYS A 69 2.79 -16.79 3.56
C LYS A 69 3.05 -17.87 2.51
N GLU A 70 4.05 -18.71 2.75
CA GLU A 70 4.22 -19.93 1.95
C GLU A 70 2.94 -20.77 2.07
N ARG A 71 2.52 -21.32 0.92
CA ARG A 71 1.26 -22.03 0.76
C ARG A 71 1.38 -23.49 1.15
#